data_AF-A0A399H516-F1
#
_entry.id   AF-A0A399H516-F1
#
_cell.length_a   1.000
_cell.length_b   1.000
_cell.length_c   1.000
_cell.angle_alpha   90.00
_cell.angle_beta   90.00
_cell.angle_gamma   90.00
#
_symmetry.space_group_name_H-M   'P 1'
#
loop_
_entity.id
_entity.type
_entity.pdbx_description
1 polymer ?
#
loop_
_entity_poly.entity_id
_entity_poly.type
_entity_poly.pdbx_seq_one_letter_code
_entity_poly.pdbx_strand_id
1 'polypeptide(L)'
;MSSPRDGGPARARSRPLRVRTRLVPPRPPRITERERPLPQDEPPLPQRLVHQLLAAAGREREAAREQARARSGAERERYARLAADVAAALHELRGCLAADGTPEAGSVPLRAVTRRFAAALAQAGVQVDDPRGSPYADVARRVDVGYAPPASDTTDLIVSRTVRPGVLLHDGTRVHRAQVLLEARPHDPAPEPPHASPDLPHSPPDVPRASPEPPHPPAEPPRSEVEARPDPKARPAIEDT
;
A
#
# COMPACT_ATOMS: atom_id res chain seq x y z
N MET A 1 -15.24 55.26 -57.50
CA MET A 1 -15.69 55.05 -58.89
C MET A 1 -17.01 54.30 -58.86
N SER A 2 -17.95 54.84 -59.63
CA SER A 2 -19.08 54.18 -60.29
C SER A 2 -19.99 53.24 -59.49
N SER A 3 -21.15 53.82 -59.18
CA SER A 3 -22.48 53.23 -59.08
C SER A 3 -22.88 52.40 -60.33
N PRO A 4 -24.16 52.00 -60.50
CA PRO A 4 -24.78 50.75 -60.10
C PRO A 4 -25.40 50.02 -61.32
N ARG A 5 -26.22 48.99 -61.08
CA ARG A 5 -27.42 48.53 -61.85
C ARG A 5 -27.39 47.03 -62.10
N ASP A 6 -28.42 46.35 -61.61
CA ASP A 6 -29.51 45.80 -62.44
C ASP A 6 -30.48 45.08 -61.48
N GLY A 7 -31.79 45.30 -61.49
CA GLY A 7 -32.63 45.44 -62.67
C GLY A 7 -33.33 44.11 -62.95
N GLY A 8 -34.14 43.62 -62.00
CA GLY A 8 -34.90 42.37 -62.14
C GLY A 8 -36.41 42.59 -61.96
N PRO A 9 -37.25 42.38 -63.00
CA PRO A 9 -38.65 42.77 -62.98
C PRO A 9 -39.55 41.87 -62.13
N ALA A 10 -40.54 42.53 -61.53
CA ALA A 10 -41.59 41.96 -60.69
C ALA A 10 -42.42 40.89 -61.42
N ARG A 11 -42.28 39.64 -60.99
CA ARG A 11 -43.19 38.55 -61.36
C ARG A 11 -44.44 38.64 -60.51
N ALA A 12 -45.52 39.15 -61.12
CA ALA A 12 -46.88 39.04 -60.62
C ALA A 12 -47.25 37.55 -60.47
N ARG A 13 -47.18 37.02 -59.25
CA ARG A 13 -47.74 35.71 -58.91
C ARG A 13 -49.13 35.93 -58.35
N SER A 14 -50.10 35.55 -59.16
CA SER A 14 -51.50 35.31 -58.84
C SER A 14 -51.64 34.65 -57.45
N ARG A 15 -52.26 35.37 -56.51
CA ARG A 15 -52.65 34.82 -55.21
C ARG A 15 -53.84 33.88 -55.42
N PRO A 16 -53.76 32.58 -55.09
CA PRO A 16 -54.96 31.79 -54.96
C PRO A 16 -55.76 32.31 -53.76
N LEU A 17 -57.05 32.56 -53.99
CA LEU A 17 -58.04 32.83 -52.95
C LEU A 17 -58.00 31.67 -51.93
N ARG A 18 -57.31 31.88 -50.81
CA ARG A 18 -57.40 31.00 -49.64
C ARG A 18 -58.82 31.14 -49.10
N VAL A 19 -59.66 30.17 -49.44
CA VAL A 19 -60.90 29.87 -48.71
C VAL A 19 -60.49 29.64 -47.25
N ARG A 20 -60.71 30.65 -46.40
CA ARG A 20 -60.58 30.52 -44.96
C ARG A 20 -61.76 29.66 -44.49
N THR A 21 -61.64 28.35 -44.58
CA THR A 21 -62.41 27.47 -43.70
C THR A 21 -61.98 27.83 -42.28
N ARG A 22 -62.85 28.56 -41.55
CA ARG A 22 -62.72 28.73 -40.11
C ARG A 22 -62.86 27.33 -39.50
N LEU A 23 -61.75 26.62 -39.34
CA LEU A 23 -61.67 25.51 -38.40
C LEU A 23 -61.89 26.13 -37.03
N VAL A 24 -63.11 25.94 -36.51
CA VAL A 24 -63.42 26.21 -35.12
C VAL A 24 -62.44 25.36 -34.31
N PRO A 25 -61.60 25.94 -33.43
CA PRO A 25 -60.73 25.13 -32.61
C PRO A 25 -61.60 24.21 -31.74
N PRO A 26 -61.28 22.91 -31.61
CA PRO A 26 -62.01 22.05 -30.70
C PRO A 26 -61.95 22.68 -29.30
N ARG A 27 -63.11 22.86 -28.68
CA ARG A 27 -63.18 23.32 -27.28
C ARG A 27 -62.29 22.38 -26.45
N PRO A 28 -61.37 22.91 -25.61
CA PRO A 28 -60.61 22.06 -24.72
C PRO A 28 -61.60 21.26 -23.85
N PRO A 29 -61.37 19.96 -23.62
CA PRO A 29 -62.25 19.17 -22.78
C PRO A 29 -62.37 19.86 -21.42
N ARG A 30 -63.60 20.20 -21.04
CA ARG A 30 -63.89 20.72 -19.71
C ARG A 30 -63.74 19.54 -18.76
N ILE A 31 -62.61 19.49 -18.05
CA ILE A 31 -62.42 18.60 -16.91
C ILE A 31 -63.52 18.98 -15.92
N THR A 32 -64.60 18.20 -15.89
CA THR A 32 -65.64 18.38 -14.87
C THR A 32 -65.06 17.92 -13.54
N GLU A 33 -65.43 18.55 -12.43
CA GLU A 33 -64.88 18.24 -11.10
C GLU A 33 -64.99 16.75 -10.70
N ARG A 34 -65.82 15.98 -11.41
CA ARG A 34 -65.95 14.52 -11.30
C ARG A 34 -64.74 13.71 -11.79
N GLU A 35 -63.81 14.31 -12.53
CA GLU A 35 -62.63 13.61 -13.05
C GLU A 35 -61.37 13.82 -12.21
N ARG A 36 -61.43 14.59 -11.11
CA ARG A 36 -60.34 14.57 -10.13
C ARG A 36 -60.51 13.34 -9.24
N PRO A 37 -59.59 12.36 -9.26
CA PRO A 37 -59.58 11.34 -8.22
C PRO A 37 -59.41 12.05 -6.89
N LEU A 38 -60.47 12.05 -6.08
CA LEU A 38 -60.41 12.49 -4.70
C LEU A 38 -59.50 11.51 -3.98
N PRO A 39 -58.42 11.96 -3.31
CA PRO A 39 -57.64 11.07 -2.46
C PRO A 39 -58.62 10.48 -1.43
N GLN A 40 -58.75 9.15 -1.43
CA GLN A 40 -59.66 8.42 -0.54
C GLN A 40 -59.18 8.44 0.91
N ASP A 41 -57.93 8.85 1.15
CA ASP A 41 -57.32 8.93 2.46
C ASP A 41 -57.31 10.37 2.99
N GLU A 42 -57.63 10.50 4.28
CA GLU A 42 -57.47 11.75 5.03
C GLU A 42 -56.02 12.22 4.92
N PRO A 43 -55.75 13.48 4.50
CA PRO A 43 -54.39 13.95 4.32
C PRO A 43 -53.64 13.83 5.64
N PRO A 44 -52.43 13.24 5.64
CA PRO A 44 -51.70 13.04 6.87
C PRO A 44 -51.51 14.39 7.56
N LEU A 45 -51.79 14.42 8.87
CA LEU A 45 -51.49 15.60 9.69
C LEU A 45 -50.05 16.05 9.39
N PRO A 46 -49.80 17.36 9.26
CA PRO A 46 -48.52 17.89 8.80
C PRO A 46 -47.34 17.37 9.65
N GLN A 47 -47.57 17.15 10.96
CA GLN A 47 -46.55 16.57 11.84
C GLN A 47 -46.17 15.13 11.44
N ARG A 48 -47.14 14.31 11.01
CA ARG A 48 -46.89 12.92 10.57
C ARG A 48 -46.08 12.90 9.27
N LEU A 49 -46.37 13.84 8.36
CA LEU A 49 -45.61 13.98 7.12
C LEU A 49 -44.17 14.42 7.39
N VAL A 50 -43.95 15.39 8.29
CA VAL A 50 -42.60 15.79 8.73
C VAL A 50 -41.85 14.62 9.36
N HIS A 51 -42.49 13.85 10.26
CA HIS A 51 -41.86 12.66 10.85
C HIS A 51 -41.50 11.61 9.80
N GLN A 52 -42.37 11.36 8.81
CA GLN A 52 -42.10 10.42 7.73
C GLN A 52 -40.93 10.88 6.86
N LEU A 53 -40.87 12.17 6.51
CA LEU A 53 -39.77 12.75 5.75
C LEU A 53 -38.44 12.68 6.52
N LEU A 54 -38.45 13.00 7.81
CA LEU A 54 -37.26 12.90 8.66
C LEU A 54 -36.81 11.45 8.82
N ALA A 55 -37.73 10.51 9.01
CA ALA A 55 -37.41 9.09 9.08
C ALA A 55 -36.87 8.55 7.75
N ALA A 56 -37.45 8.97 6.62
CA ALA A 56 -36.95 8.61 5.30
C ALA A 56 -35.54 9.18 5.06
N ALA A 57 -35.32 10.47 5.34
CA ALA A 57 -34.01 11.10 5.25
C ALA A 57 -32.97 10.45 6.19
N GLY A 58 -33.40 10.00 7.37
CA GLY A 58 -32.57 9.23 8.30
C GLY A 58 -32.10 7.91 7.69
N ARG A 59 -33.03 7.11 7.16
CA ARG A 59 -32.73 5.83 6.50
C ARG A 59 -31.82 6.00 5.27
N GLU A 60 -32.05 7.04 4.46
CA GLU A 60 -31.20 7.35 3.31
C GLU A 60 -29.76 7.68 3.72
N ARG A 61 -29.58 8.46 4.79
CA ARG A 61 -28.26 8.78 5.34
C ARG A 61 -27.54 7.54 5.87
N GLU A 62 -28.26 6.66 6.55
CA GLU A 62 -27.71 5.39 7.05
C GLU A 62 -27.29 4.47 5.90
N ALA A 63 -28.16 4.29 4.91
CA ALA A 63 -27.85 3.53 3.70
C ALA A 63 -26.64 4.11 2.94
N ALA A 64 -26.56 5.43 2.81
CA ALA A 64 -25.41 6.09 2.19
C ALA A 64 -24.10 5.84 2.97
N ARG A 65 -24.15 5.88 4.31
CA ARG A 65 -22.98 5.57 5.17
C ARG A 65 -22.57 4.11 5.03
N GLU A 66 -23.52 3.19 5.01
CA GLU A 66 -23.26 1.77 4.82
C GLU A 66 -22.63 1.49 3.45
N GLN A 67 -23.17 2.07 2.39
CA GLN A 67 -22.58 2.00 1.05
C GLN A 67 -21.17 2.58 0.99
N ALA A 68 -20.92 3.71 1.66
CA ALA A 68 -19.58 4.29 1.74
C ALA A 68 -18.59 3.36 2.46
N ARG A 69 -19.00 2.75 3.58
CA ARG A 69 -18.19 1.75 4.29
C ARG A 69 -17.91 0.54 3.40
N ALA A 70 -18.94 0.01 2.72
CA ALA A 70 -18.80 -1.14 1.82
C ALA A 70 -17.82 -0.86 0.67
N ARG A 71 -17.92 0.32 0.04
CA ARG A 71 -16.98 0.75 -1.02
C ARG A 71 -15.55 0.85 -0.50
N SER A 72 -15.36 1.51 0.65
CA SER A 72 -14.03 1.64 1.26
C SER A 72 -13.44 0.27 1.65
N GLY A 73 -14.28 -0.67 2.13
CA GLY A 73 -13.87 -2.04 2.43
C GLY A 73 -13.43 -2.79 1.18
N ALA A 74 -14.20 -2.71 0.09
CA ALA A 74 -13.86 -3.33 -1.18
C ALA A 74 -12.58 -2.75 -1.80
N GLU A 75 -12.35 -1.44 -1.68
CA GLU A 75 -11.11 -0.79 -2.11
C GLU A 75 -9.91 -1.27 -1.30
N ARG A 76 -10.02 -1.32 0.03
CA ARG A 76 -8.97 -1.85 0.91
C ARG A 76 -8.65 -3.30 0.59
N GLU A 77 -9.65 -4.12 0.34
CA GLU A 77 -9.45 -5.53 -0.02
C GLU A 77 -8.73 -5.68 -1.37
N ARG A 78 -9.15 -4.91 -2.39
CA ARG A 78 -8.46 -4.89 -3.70
C ARG A 78 -7.02 -4.44 -3.56
N TYR A 79 -6.78 -3.40 -2.76
CA TYR A 79 -5.43 -2.91 -2.48
C TYR A 79 -4.58 -3.98 -1.76
N ALA A 80 -5.11 -4.65 -0.75
CA ALA A 80 -4.42 -5.70 -0.01
C ALA A 80 -4.03 -6.88 -0.93
N ARG A 81 -4.94 -7.30 -1.82
CA ARG A 81 -4.65 -8.35 -2.82
C ARG A 81 -3.54 -7.92 -3.78
N LEU A 82 -3.63 -6.73 -4.35
CA LEU A 82 -2.61 -6.19 -5.24
C LEU A 82 -1.24 -6.08 -4.55
N ALA A 83 -1.20 -5.62 -3.30
CA ALA A 83 0.01 -5.53 -2.52
C ALA A 83 0.66 -6.91 -2.29
N ALA A 84 -0.15 -7.95 -2.03
CA ALA A 84 0.32 -9.32 -1.89
C ALA A 84 0.90 -9.86 -3.22
N ASP A 85 0.20 -9.65 -4.33
CA ASP A 85 0.65 -10.12 -5.65
C ASP A 85 1.97 -9.45 -6.07
N VAL A 86 2.09 -8.14 -5.89
CA VAL A 86 3.32 -7.41 -6.20
C VAL A 86 4.47 -7.83 -5.27
N ALA A 87 4.19 -8.08 -3.98
CA ALA A 87 5.20 -8.57 -3.05
C ALA A 87 5.73 -9.96 -3.45
N ALA A 88 4.84 -10.87 -3.86
CA ALA A 88 5.22 -12.18 -4.37
C ALA A 88 6.10 -12.07 -5.63
N ALA A 89 5.69 -11.27 -6.61
CA ALA A 89 6.47 -11.02 -7.82
C ALA A 89 7.86 -10.43 -7.52
N LEU A 90 7.96 -9.51 -6.55
CA LEU A 90 9.26 -8.97 -6.13
C LEU A 90 10.14 -10.01 -5.45
N HIS A 91 9.55 -10.91 -4.65
CA HIS A 91 10.29 -12.00 -4.02
C HIS A 91 10.83 -12.98 -5.07
N GLU A 92 10.01 -13.37 -6.05
CA GLU A 92 10.44 -14.22 -7.18
C GLU A 92 11.56 -13.56 -7.99
N LEU A 93 11.40 -12.28 -8.35
CA LEU A 93 12.43 -11.51 -9.08
C LEU A 93 13.75 -11.44 -8.31
N ARG A 94 13.70 -11.25 -6.99
CA ARG A 94 14.91 -11.29 -6.14
C ARG A 94 15.56 -12.66 -6.15
N GLY A 95 14.76 -13.73 -6.15
CA GLY A 95 15.23 -15.11 -6.29
C GLY A 95 15.99 -15.33 -7.59
N CYS A 96 15.42 -14.93 -8.73
CA CYS A 96 16.09 -15.03 -10.04
C CYS A 96 17.42 -14.25 -10.06
N LEU A 97 17.38 -12.99 -9.61
CA LEU A 97 18.57 -12.12 -9.57
C LEU A 97 19.70 -12.60 -8.64
N ALA A 98 19.38 -13.45 -7.66
CA ALA A 98 20.33 -14.07 -6.74
C ALA A 98 20.90 -15.39 -7.28
N ALA A 99 20.12 -16.15 -8.05
CA ALA A 99 20.55 -17.41 -8.66
C ALA A 99 21.60 -17.20 -9.77
N ASP A 100 21.51 -16.09 -10.50
CA ASP A 100 22.39 -15.84 -11.65
C ASP A 100 23.86 -15.56 -11.29
N GLY A 101 24.18 -15.31 -10.01
CA GLY A 101 25.55 -15.30 -9.43
C GLY A 101 26.56 -14.28 -9.98
N THR A 102 26.37 -13.79 -11.19
CA THR A 102 27.22 -12.86 -11.93
C THR A 102 26.39 -11.68 -12.40
N PRO A 103 26.86 -10.43 -12.25
CA PRO A 103 26.16 -9.27 -12.78
C PRO A 103 26.29 -9.26 -14.30
N GLU A 104 25.48 -10.06 -15.00
CA GLU A 104 25.32 -9.89 -16.44
C GLU A 104 24.76 -8.48 -16.70
N ALA A 105 25.17 -7.84 -17.79
CA ALA A 105 24.78 -6.47 -18.11
C ALA A 105 23.24 -6.29 -18.17
N GLY A 106 22.48 -7.36 -18.46
CA GLY A 106 21.01 -7.37 -18.44
C GLY A 106 20.38 -7.37 -17.04
N SER A 107 21.11 -7.77 -16.00
CA SER A 107 20.61 -7.86 -14.61
C SER A 107 20.61 -6.52 -13.87
N VAL A 108 21.43 -5.56 -14.29
CA VAL A 108 21.57 -4.25 -13.63
C VAL A 108 20.31 -3.39 -13.77
N PRO A 109 19.70 -3.22 -14.96
CA PRO A 109 18.42 -2.51 -15.11
C PRO A 109 17.31 -3.20 -14.31
N LEU A 110 17.26 -4.53 -14.31
CA LEU A 110 16.24 -5.28 -13.59
C LEU A 110 16.35 -5.08 -12.09
N ARG A 111 17.56 -5.12 -11.51
CA ARG A 111 17.81 -4.78 -10.10
C ARG A 111 17.34 -3.37 -9.74
N ALA A 112 17.58 -2.39 -10.62
CA ALA A 112 17.13 -1.02 -10.41
C ALA A 112 15.59 -0.92 -10.42
N VAL A 113 14.93 -1.61 -11.35
CA VAL A 113 13.47 -1.68 -11.43
C VAL A 113 12.88 -2.36 -10.19
N THR A 114 13.43 -3.50 -9.76
CA THR A 114 13.00 -4.19 -8.53
C THR A 114 13.12 -3.29 -7.29
N ARG A 115 14.21 -2.51 -7.18
CA ARG A 115 14.38 -1.54 -6.09
C ARG A 115 13.35 -0.42 -6.15
N ARG A 116 13.03 0.10 -7.34
CA ARG A 116 11.99 1.13 -7.50
C ARG A 116 10.62 0.63 -7.09
N PHE A 117 10.24 -0.59 -7.47
CA PHE A 117 8.98 -1.19 -7.03
C PHE A 117 8.93 -1.43 -5.52
N ALA A 118 10.03 -1.92 -4.93
CA ALA A 118 10.11 -2.07 -3.48
C ALA A 118 9.96 -0.72 -2.74
N ALA A 119 10.60 0.33 -3.25
CA ALA A 119 10.45 1.68 -2.70
C ALA A 119 9.02 2.22 -2.86
N ALA A 120 8.38 2.00 -4.02
CA ALA A 120 7.00 2.40 -4.26
C ALA A 120 6.02 1.71 -3.30
N LEU A 121 6.21 0.40 -3.04
CA LEU A 121 5.41 -0.32 -2.05
C LEU A 121 5.61 0.26 -0.64
N ALA A 122 6.85 0.54 -0.24
CA ALA A 122 7.14 1.15 1.05
C ALA A 122 6.48 2.54 1.17
N GLN A 123 6.52 3.36 0.12
CA GLN A 123 5.85 4.67 0.08
C GLN A 123 4.32 4.56 0.12
N ALA A 124 3.75 3.49 -0.45
CA ALA A 124 2.33 3.18 -0.34
C ALA A 124 1.97 2.58 1.05
N GLY A 125 2.94 2.45 1.96
CA GLY A 125 2.71 1.92 3.28
C GLY A 125 2.55 0.40 3.29
N VAL A 126 3.21 -0.31 2.37
CA VAL A 126 3.29 -1.78 2.36
C VAL A 126 4.67 -2.19 2.85
N GLN A 127 4.70 -2.94 3.96
CA GLN A 127 5.88 -3.59 4.48
C GLN A 127 5.88 -5.07 4.07
N VAL A 128 6.92 -5.47 3.35
CA VAL A 128 7.15 -6.85 2.94
C VAL A 128 8.11 -7.52 3.91
N ASP A 129 7.69 -8.64 4.49
CA ASP A 129 8.44 -9.45 5.46
C ASP A 129 9.03 -10.67 4.75
N ASP A 130 10.36 -10.70 4.58
CA ASP A 130 11.11 -11.79 3.98
C ASP A 130 12.20 -12.24 4.97
N PRO A 131 11.90 -13.15 5.90
CA PRO A 131 12.74 -13.45 7.04
C PRO A 131 13.87 -14.45 6.72
N ARG A 132 14.22 -14.66 5.44
CA ARG A 132 15.29 -15.58 5.05
C ARG A 132 16.59 -15.25 5.80
N GLY A 133 17.21 -16.28 6.39
CA GLY A 133 18.42 -16.16 7.21
C GLY A 133 18.18 -15.68 8.64
N SER A 134 16.93 -15.42 9.05
CA SER A 134 16.62 -15.04 10.43
C SER A 134 16.42 -16.27 11.31
N PRO A 135 16.80 -16.24 12.61
CA PRO A 135 16.44 -17.27 13.57
C PRO A 135 14.92 -17.44 13.67
N TYR A 136 14.45 -18.69 13.76
CA TYR A 136 13.01 -18.96 13.83
C TYR A 136 12.36 -18.34 15.07
N ALA A 137 13.05 -18.37 16.22
CA ALA A 137 12.56 -17.79 17.47
C ALA A 137 12.14 -16.30 17.32
N ASP A 138 12.89 -15.53 16.53
CA ASP A 138 12.63 -14.11 16.32
C ASP A 138 11.41 -13.85 15.43
N VAL A 139 11.09 -14.80 14.54
CA VAL A 139 10.08 -14.65 13.49
C VAL A 139 8.83 -15.50 13.73
N ALA A 140 8.82 -16.40 14.72
CA ALA A 140 7.77 -17.41 14.93
C ALA A 140 6.34 -16.85 14.95
N ARG A 141 6.14 -15.63 15.48
CA ARG A 141 4.83 -14.96 15.55
C ARG A 141 4.34 -14.37 14.23
N ARG A 142 5.21 -14.26 13.22
CA ARG A 142 4.92 -13.60 11.94
C ARG A 142 5.01 -14.50 10.70
N VAL A 143 5.40 -15.76 10.89
CA VAL A 143 5.56 -16.73 9.81
C VAL A 143 4.67 -17.95 10.00
N ASP A 144 4.34 -18.59 8.89
CA ASP A 144 3.75 -19.93 8.83
C ASP A 144 4.81 -20.90 8.30
N VAL A 145 4.98 -22.02 8.98
CA VAL A 145 6.03 -23.00 8.65
C VAL A 145 5.47 -24.04 7.68
N GLY A 146 6.01 -24.10 6.48
CA GLY A 146 5.68 -25.14 5.49
C GLY A 146 6.45 -26.44 5.70
N TYR A 147 7.68 -26.34 6.22
CA TYR A 147 8.54 -27.48 6.56
C TYR A 147 9.48 -27.10 7.70
N ALA A 148 9.70 -28.03 8.62
CA ALA A 148 10.75 -27.96 9.62
C ALA A 148 11.42 -29.35 9.74
N PRO A 149 12.76 -29.41 9.83
CA PRO A 149 13.44 -30.65 10.16
C PRO A 149 13.09 -31.06 11.60
N PRO A 150 13.20 -32.35 11.94
CA PRO A 150 13.10 -32.79 13.33
C PRO A 150 14.25 -32.16 14.13
N ALA A 151 13.93 -31.19 14.99
CA ALA A 151 14.88 -30.54 15.86
C ALA A 151 14.43 -30.72 17.32
N SER A 152 15.41 -30.87 18.22
CA SER A 152 15.17 -30.95 19.66
C SER A 152 14.74 -29.61 20.25
N ASP A 153 15.21 -28.49 19.68
CA ASP A 153 14.83 -27.14 20.08
C ASP A 153 14.53 -26.25 18.86
N THR A 154 13.51 -25.41 19.01
CA THR A 154 13.13 -24.35 18.07
C THR A 154 14.15 -23.23 17.98
N THR A 155 15.01 -23.04 18.99
CA THR A 155 16.11 -22.06 18.97
C THR A 155 17.21 -22.42 17.97
N ASP A 156 17.32 -23.70 17.63
CA ASP A 156 18.31 -24.22 16.69
C ASP A 156 17.81 -24.16 15.25
N LEU A 157 16.65 -23.56 15.00
CA LEU A 157 16.08 -23.43 13.67
C LEU A 157 16.32 -22.03 13.09
N ILE A 158 16.72 -22.00 11.82
CA ILE A 158 16.87 -20.79 11.01
C ILE A 158 15.97 -20.88 9.79
N VAL A 159 15.48 -19.74 9.29
CA VAL A 159 14.73 -19.69 8.05
C VAL A 159 15.68 -19.88 6.87
N SER A 160 15.67 -21.07 6.25
CA SER A 160 16.50 -21.36 5.08
C SER A 160 15.99 -20.67 3.82
N ARG A 161 14.66 -20.68 3.67
CA ARG A 161 13.96 -20.17 2.50
C ARG A 161 12.60 -19.60 2.87
N THR A 162 12.32 -18.42 2.33
CA THR A 162 10.95 -17.89 2.24
C THR A 162 10.32 -18.43 0.96
N VAL A 163 9.15 -19.07 1.07
CA VAL A 163 8.36 -19.56 -0.07
C VAL A 163 7.42 -18.46 -0.56
N ARG A 164 6.81 -17.74 0.39
CA ARG A 164 5.94 -16.60 0.13
C ARG A 164 6.24 -15.51 1.15
N PRO A 165 6.48 -14.26 0.74
CA PRO A 165 6.74 -13.17 1.67
C PRO A 165 5.47 -12.81 2.47
N GLY A 166 5.66 -12.34 3.70
CA GLY A 166 4.60 -11.74 4.50
C GLY A 166 4.31 -10.32 4.05
N VAL A 167 3.08 -9.86 4.23
CA VAL A 167 2.68 -8.49 3.86
C VAL A 167 1.90 -7.85 5.00
N LEU A 168 2.38 -6.67 5.41
CA LEU A 168 1.81 -5.82 6.44
C LEU A 168 1.52 -4.44 5.83
N LEU A 169 0.31 -3.92 6.06
CA LEU A 169 -0.07 -2.58 5.64
C LEU A 169 0.23 -1.56 6.74
N HIS A 170 0.29 -0.28 6.39
CA HIS A 170 0.64 0.83 7.28
C HIS A 170 -0.32 1.02 8.46
N ASP A 171 -1.56 0.54 8.34
CA ASP A 171 -2.56 0.54 9.40
C ASP A 171 -2.34 -0.60 10.42
N GLY A 172 -1.28 -1.41 10.23
CA GLY A 172 -0.98 -2.59 11.02
C GLY A 172 -1.76 -3.83 10.59
N THR A 173 -2.60 -3.74 9.56
CA THR A 173 -3.35 -4.88 9.04
C THR A 173 -2.40 -5.83 8.33
N ARG A 174 -2.28 -7.06 8.85
CA ARG A 174 -1.51 -8.12 8.18
C ARG A 174 -2.40 -8.79 7.14
N VAL A 175 -2.02 -8.68 5.87
CA VAL A 175 -2.71 -9.35 4.76
C VAL A 175 -2.51 -10.85 4.85
N HIS A 176 -1.25 -11.27 5.06
CA HIS A 176 -0.89 -12.67 5.31
C HIS A 176 0.52 -12.76 5.93
N ARG A 177 0.79 -13.88 6.59
CA ARG A 177 2.10 -14.23 7.17
C ARG A 177 3.03 -14.79 6.10
N ALA A 178 4.34 -14.62 6.32
CA ALA A 178 5.33 -15.21 5.43
C ALA A 178 5.32 -16.74 5.56
N GLN A 179 5.34 -17.46 4.44
CA GLN A 179 5.47 -18.91 4.46
C GLN A 179 6.94 -19.28 4.32
N VAL A 180 7.47 -20.06 5.26
CA VAL A 180 8.91 -20.35 5.36
C VAL A 180 9.20 -21.84 5.45
N LEU A 181 10.40 -22.20 5.01
CA LEU A 181 11.03 -23.49 5.29
C LEU A 181 12.16 -23.25 6.28
N LEU A 182 12.27 -24.13 7.26
CA LEU A 182 13.30 -24.06 8.28
C LEU A 182 14.41 -25.06 7.98
N GLU A 183 15.60 -24.77 8.47
CA GLU A 183 16.71 -25.72 8.55
C GLU A 183 17.35 -25.66 9.94
N ALA A 184 18.05 -26.73 10.30
CA ALA A 184 18.85 -26.72 11.52
C ALA A 184 20.02 -25.77 11.31
N ARG A 185 20.24 -24.88 12.27
CA ARG A 185 21.36 -23.97 12.30
C ARG A 185 22.64 -24.81 12.38
N PRO A 186 23.64 -24.57 11.53
CA PRO A 186 24.93 -25.22 11.70
C PRO A 186 25.47 -24.83 13.08
N HIS A 187 25.68 -25.83 13.93
CA HIS A 187 26.46 -25.65 15.15
C HIS A 187 27.89 -25.38 14.71
N ASP A 188 28.42 -24.20 15.01
CA ASP A 188 29.87 -24.01 14.95
C ASP A 188 30.47 -25.08 15.88
N PRO A 189 31.36 -25.96 15.39
CA PRO A 189 32.07 -26.86 16.28
C PRO A 189 32.78 -25.99 17.31
N ALA A 190 32.52 -26.26 18.59
CA ALA A 190 33.22 -25.60 19.68
C ALA A 190 34.73 -25.61 19.38
N PRO A 191 35.45 -24.50 19.56
CA PRO A 191 36.88 -24.47 19.30
C PRO A 191 37.53 -25.63 20.05
N GLU A 192 38.19 -26.52 19.32
CA GLU A 192 38.95 -27.61 19.93
C GLU A 192 39.84 -27.00 21.01
N PRO A 193 39.82 -27.53 22.25
CA PRO A 193 40.73 -27.05 23.27
C PRO A 193 42.15 -27.18 22.71
N PRO A 194 43.00 -26.14 22.84
CA PRO A 194 44.33 -26.17 22.26
C PRO A 194 45.02 -27.44 22.74
N HIS A 195 45.40 -28.30 21.81
CA HIS A 195 46.23 -29.46 22.09
C HIS A 195 47.43 -28.98 22.91
N ALA A 196 47.46 -29.39 24.17
CA ALA A 196 48.61 -29.22 25.02
C ALA A 196 49.81 -29.82 24.28
N SER A 197 50.73 -28.95 23.89
CA SER A 197 52.04 -29.38 23.39
C SER A 197 52.70 -30.21 24.50
N PRO A 198 53.26 -31.39 24.21
CA PRO A 198 53.92 -32.18 25.24
C PRO A 198 55.18 -31.46 25.70
N ASP A 199 55.31 -31.34 27.02
CA ASP A 199 56.49 -30.88 27.76
C ASP A 199 57.77 -31.57 27.26
N LEU A 200 58.78 -30.78 26.93
CA LEU A 200 60.18 -31.20 26.94
C LEU A 200 60.92 -30.35 27.98
N PRO A 201 61.63 -30.96 28.95
CA PRO A 201 62.29 -30.21 30.01
C PRO A 201 63.74 -29.83 29.67
N HIS A 202 64.16 -28.73 30.31
CA HIS A 202 65.52 -28.30 30.69
C HIS A 202 66.32 -27.35 29.76
N SER A 203 66.33 -26.07 30.15
CA SER A 203 67.51 -25.17 30.15
C SER A 203 68.39 -25.45 31.39
N PRO A 204 69.58 -24.82 31.67
CA PRO A 204 70.19 -23.55 31.17
C PRO A 204 71.78 -23.65 31.07
N PRO A 205 72.67 -22.61 31.17
CA PRO A 205 72.46 -21.17 31.42
C PRO A 205 73.36 -20.11 30.69
N ASP A 206 72.92 -18.86 30.90
CA ASP A 206 73.64 -17.58 31.09
C ASP A 206 74.57 -16.97 30.03
N VAL A 207 74.09 -15.86 29.45
CA VAL A 207 74.94 -14.69 29.11
C VAL A 207 74.19 -13.41 29.50
N PRO A 208 74.80 -12.45 30.23
CA PRO A 208 74.09 -11.30 30.78
C PRO A 208 74.13 -10.05 29.87
N ARG A 209 73.07 -9.23 30.04
CA ARG A 209 72.99 -7.75 29.88
C ARG A 209 72.98 -7.24 28.42
N ALA A 210 72.05 -6.39 27.98
CA ALA A 210 71.50 -5.21 28.66
C ALA A 210 70.08 -4.83 28.18
N SER A 211 69.27 -4.31 29.10
CA SER A 211 68.10 -3.46 28.82
C SER A 211 68.53 -2.03 28.43
N PRO A 212 67.71 -1.30 27.67
CA PRO A 212 66.71 -0.40 28.28
C PRO A 212 65.31 -0.62 27.66
N GLU A 213 64.30 -0.89 28.47
CA GLU A 213 63.34 0.06 29.08
C GLU A 213 62.22 0.52 28.11
N PRO A 214 60.93 0.30 28.45
CA PRO A 214 59.77 0.63 27.61
C PRO A 214 59.29 2.07 27.85
N PRO A 215 58.33 2.55 27.05
CA PRO A 215 57.11 3.02 27.71
C PRO A 215 55.80 2.64 27.00
N HIS A 216 54.91 2.02 27.79
CA HIS A 216 53.47 2.23 27.93
C HIS A 216 52.55 2.53 26.71
N PRO A 217 51.43 1.76 26.54
CA PRO A 217 50.11 2.35 26.24
C PRO A 217 49.54 2.99 27.54
N PRO A 218 48.52 3.88 27.56
CA PRO A 218 47.29 3.81 26.74
C PRO A 218 46.65 5.19 26.39
N ALA A 219 45.61 5.19 25.55
CA ALA A 219 44.44 6.08 25.75
C ALA A 219 43.27 5.68 24.85
N GLU A 220 42.18 5.32 25.52
CA GLU A 220 40.80 5.25 25.03
C GLU A 220 40.29 6.55 24.37
N PRO A 221 39.16 6.47 23.64
CA PRO A 221 38.63 7.58 22.85
C PRO A 221 37.84 8.57 23.71
N PRO A 222 37.77 9.86 23.34
CA PRO A 222 36.67 10.71 23.76
C PRO A 222 35.52 10.63 22.75
N ARG A 223 34.35 10.36 23.32
CA ARG A 223 33.02 10.59 22.76
C ARG A 223 32.89 12.03 22.25
N SER A 224 32.18 12.21 21.14
CA SER A 224 31.45 13.44 20.88
C SER A 224 30.02 13.09 20.48
N GLU A 225 29.16 13.10 21.50
CA GLU A 225 27.79 13.58 21.39
C GLU A 225 27.84 14.98 20.78
N VAL A 226 27.18 15.21 19.64
CA VAL A 226 26.44 16.47 19.41
C VAL A 226 25.18 16.11 18.63
N GLU A 227 24.18 15.81 19.45
CA GLU A 227 22.79 16.19 19.29
C GLU A 227 22.57 17.42 18.38
N ALA A 228 21.86 17.23 17.27
CA ALA A 228 21.23 18.33 16.54
C ALA A 228 19.83 17.89 16.10
N ARG A 229 18.91 17.92 17.06
CA ARG A 229 17.48 18.11 16.79
C ARG A 229 17.25 19.59 16.48
N PRO A 230 16.73 19.95 15.30
CA PRO A 230 15.95 21.17 15.17
C PRO A 230 14.46 20.87 15.35
N ASP A 231 13.90 21.65 16.27
CA ASP A 231 12.50 21.77 16.68
C ASP A 231 11.46 21.83 15.54
N PRO A 232 10.30 21.17 15.66
CA PRO A 232 9.14 21.37 14.80
C PRO A 232 8.30 22.56 15.29
N LYS A 233 8.71 23.79 14.95
CA LYS A 233 7.83 24.97 15.00
C LYS A 233 7.95 25.80 13.72
N ALA A 234 7.28 25.33 12.68
CA ALA A 234 6.85 26.18 11.56
C ALA A 234 5.48 25.70 11.07
N ARG A 235 4.43 26.13 11.77
CA ARG A 235 3.12 26.37 11.15
C ARG A 235 3.16 27.79 10.60
N PRO A 236 2.72 27.98 9.35
CA PRO A 236 1.74 29.02 9.04
C PRO A 236 0.51 28.35 8.45
N ALA A 237 -0.64 28.51 9.10
CA ALA A 237 -1.59 29.58 8.81
C ALA A 237 -2.43 29.21 7.58
N ILE A 238 -3.62 28.70 7.90
CA ILE A 238 -4.79 28.60 7.05
C ILE A 238 -5.14 30.04 6.64
N GLU A 239 -5.11 30.34 5.35
CA GLU A 239 -5.87 31.45 4.79
C GLU A 239 -6.96 30.84 3.92
N ASP A 240 -8.19 30.92 4.43
CA ASP A 240 -9.42 30.84 3.66
C ASP A 240 -9.48 32.06 2.73
N THR A 241 -9.62 31.84 1.43
CA THR A 241 -10.31 32.75 0.51
C THR A 241 -10.90 31.97 -0.65
#